data_AF-A0A6E8W340-F1
#
_entry.id   AF-A0A6E8W340-F1
#
_cell.length_a   1.000
_cell.length_b   1.000
_cell.length_c   1.000
_cell.angle_alpha   90.00
_cell.angle_beta   90.00
_cell.angle_gamma   90.00
#
_symmetry.space_group_name_H-M   'P 1'
#
loop_
_entity.id
_entity.type
_entity.pdbx_description
1 polymer ?
#
loop_
_entity_poly.entity_id
_entity_poly.type
_entity_poly.pdbx_seq_one_letter_code
_entity_poly.pdbx_strand_id
1 'polypeptide(L)'
;MNKRYDAFISYAHKDEEFVTKELLPRFESEELNFKICWHVRDFMPGEMIANETTKAVEESRRTIIILSLNYLESVWGQIEFSTAYLQSLADKCNRVIPIIYQDIGDIEQLDPQLQAYLKTNTYIRWDDPWFWEKLHYAMPHKRRLKGIFSAPSLNSLGSAKTGGFYRPTWLRTDKQLSL
;
A
#
# COMPACT_ATOMS: atom_id res chain seq x y z
N MET A 1 2.31 -7.88 -15.23
CA MET A 1 2.39 -6.58 -15.94
C MET A 1 3.21 -5.61 -15.12
N ASN A 2 4.07 -4.83 -15.76
CA ASN A 2 4.86 -3.79 -15.11
C ASN A 2 4.00 -2.52 -15.02
N LYS A 3 3.48 -2.23 -13.83
CA LYS A 3 2.73 -0.99 -13.53
C LYS A 3 3.71 0.21 -13.52
N ARG A 4 3.22 1.41 -13.83
CA ARG A 4 4.04 2.65 -13.90
C ARG A 4 4.56 3.07 -12.54
N TYR A 5 3.80 2.81 -11.48
CA TYR A 5 4.11 3.16 -10.09
C TYR A 5 4.10 1.91 -9.20
N ASP A 6 4.88 1.95 -8.13
CA ASP A 6 4.83 0.94 -7.08
C ASP A 6 3.61 1.13 -6.18
N ALA A 7 3.27 2.38 -5.86
CA ALA A 7 2.06 2.72 -5.15
C ALA A 7 1.49 4.08 -5.57
N PHE A 8 0.17 4.23 -5.46
CA PHE A 8 -0.52 5.52 -5.42
C PHE A 8 -0.86 5.86 -3.98
N ILE A 9 -0.68 7.11 -3.55
CA ILE A 9 -1.09 7.58 -2.22
C ILE A 9 -2.35 8.43 -2.34
N SER A 10 -3.44 7.93 -1.76
CA SER A 10 -4.71 8.65 -1.58
C SER A 10 -4.76 9.25 -0.18
N TYR A 11 -4.99 10.56 -0.08
CA TYR A 11 -5.02 11.30 1.18
C TYR A 11 -5.92 12.53 1.06
N ALA A 12 -6.38 13.10 2.18
CA ALA A 12 -7.11 14.36 2.17
C ALA A 12 -6.15 15.52 2.04
N HIS A 13 -6.52 16.59 1.34
CA HIS A 13 -5.65 17.77 1.17
C HIS A 13 -5.09 18.32 2.51
N LYS A 14 -5.86 18.25 3.60
CA LYS A 14 -5.42 18.67 4.94
C LYS A 14 -4.28 17.83 5.52
N ASP A 15 -4.04 16.63 4.99
CA ASP A 15 -2.97 15.71 5.42
C ASP A 15 -1.74 15.76 4.49
N GLU A 16 -1.70 16.71 3.54
CA GLU A 16 -0.61 16.82 2.56
C GLU A 16 0.77 16.99 3.20
N GLU A 17 0.84 17.77 4.28
CA GLU A 17 2.08 18.02 5.00
C GLU A 17 2.69 16.71 5.54
N PHE A 18 1.86 15.83 6.09
CA PHE A 18 2.30 14.51 6.54
C PHE A 18 2.84 13.67 5.38
N VAL A 19 2.10 13.62 4.26
CA VAL A 19 2.51 12.84 3.09
C VAL A 19 3.83 13.34 2.51
N THR A 20 3.98 14.67 2.38
CA THR A 20 5.13 15.29 1.74
C THR A 20 6.38 15.34 2.63
N LYS A 21 6.21 15.40 3.97
CA LYS A 21 7.34 15.45 4.90
C LYS A 21 7.78 14.09 5.42
N GLU A 22 6.84 13.17 5.63
CA GLU A 22 7.13 11.88 6.28
C GLU A 22 7.17 10.72 5.27
N LEU A 23 6.17 10.63 4.38
CA LEU A 23 6.01 9.46 3.52
C LEU A 23 6.84 9.51 2.25
N LEU A 24 6.65 10.55 1.44
CA LEU A 24 7.30 10.67 0.12
C LEU A 24 8.84 10.65 0.22
N PRO A 25 9.49 11.41 1.12
CA PRO A 25 10.95 11.40 1.21
C PRO A 25 11.51 10.01 1.57
N ARG A 26 10.79 9.26 2.40
CA ARG A 26 11.20 7.91 2.78
C ARG A 26 10.99 6.93 1.63
N PHE A 27 9.84 6.94 0.98
CA PHE A 27 9.54 6.05 -0.14
C PHE A 27 10.47 6.25 -1.34
N GLU A 28 10.74 7.51 -1.69
CA GLU A 28 11.57 7.88 -2.84
C GLU A 28 13.07 7.96 -2.51
N SER A 29 13.46 7.63 -1.26
CA SER A 29 14.87 7.52 -0.87
C SER A 29 15.63 6.47 -1.68
N GLU A 30 16.95 6.60 -1.78
CA GLU A 30 17.79 5.63 -2.50
C GLU A 30 17.66 4.20 -1.96
N GLU A 31 17.42 4.05 -0.65
CA GLU A 31 17.28 2.77 0.03
C GLU A 31 16.02 2.02 -0.42
N LEU A 32 14.86 2.68 -0.36
CA LEU A 32 13.59 2.04 -0.71
C LEU A 32 13.36 2.09 -2.23
N ASN A 33 13.60 3.25 -2.82
CA ASN A 33 13.53 3.52 -4.25
C ASN A 33 12.24 2.95 -4.84
N PHE A 34 11.11 3.35 -4.25
CA PHE A 34 9.77 3.11 -4.76
C PHE A 34 9.35 4.30 -5.61
N LYS A 35 8.65 4.00 -6.72
CA LYS A 35 8.05 5.05 -7.54
C LYS A 35 6.63 5.31 -7.08
N ILE A 36 6.38 6.46 -6.47
CA ILE A 36 5.09 6.84 -5.91
C ILE A 36 4.31 7.74 -6.88
N CYS A 37 3.04 7.42 -7.12
CA CYS A 37 2.10 8.34 -7.75
C CYS A 37 1.57 9.30 -6.71
N TRP A 38 1.87 10.59 -6.90
CA TRP A 38 1.43 11.69 -6.05
C TRP A 38 0.58 12.63 -6.89
N HIS A 39 -0.70 12.80 -6.52
CA HIS A 39 -1.67 13.46 -7.37
C HIS A 39 -1.31 14.91 -7.74
N VAL A 40 -0.67 15.66 -6.85
CA VAL A 40 -0.25 17.06 -7.13
C VAL A 40 0.78 17.13 -8.26
N ARG A 41 1.65 16.12 -8.36
CA ARG A 41 2.71 16.03 -9.38
C ARG A 41 2.26 15.31 -10.65
N ASP A 42 1.47 14.25 -10.49
CA ASP A 42 1.29 13.24 -11.53
C ASP A 42 -0.09 13.28 -12.21
N PHE A 43 -1.08 14.01 -11.67
CA PHE A 43 -2.39 14.13 -12.30
C PHE A 43 -2.36 15.15 -13.43
N MET A 44 -3.10 14.87 -14.49
CA MET A 44 -3.23 15.78 -15.62
C MET A 44 -4.15 16.97 -15.24
N PRO A 45 -3.68 18.22 -15.35
CA PRO A 45 -4.53 19.39 -15.13
C PRO A 45 -5.70 19.44 -16.11
N GLY A 46 -6.89 19.77 -15.62
CA GLY A 46 -8.10 19.88 -16.43
C GLY A 46 -8.91 18.59 -16.60
N GLU A 47 -8.38 17.45 -16.15
CA GLU A 47 -9.12 16.19 -16.08
C GLU A 47 -9.94 16.06 -14.78
N MET A 48 -10.99 15.24 -14.81
CA MET A 48 -11.78 14.95 -13.61
C MET A 48 -10.94 14.16 -12.59
N ILE A 49 -10.91 14.62 -11.33
CA ILE A 49 -10.16 13.99 -10.23
C ILE A 49 -10.54 12.51 -10.07
N ALA A 50 -11.82 12.14 -10.24
CA ALA A 50 -12.26 10.75 -10.17
C ALA A 50 -11.64 9.87 -11.27
N ASN A 51 -11.49 10.40 -12.48
CA ASN A 51 -10.86 9.69 -13.60
C ASN A 51 -9.37 9.52 -13.36
N GLU A 52 -8.68 10.58 -12.95
CA GLU A 52 -7.25 10.52 -12.62
C GLU A 52 -6.96 9.60 -11.44
N THR A 53 -7.85 9.59 -10.43
CA THR A 53 -7.77 8.65 -9.30
C THR A 53 -7.88 7.20 -9.79
N THR A 54 -8.83 6.92 -10.68
CA THR A 54 -8.99 5.59 -11.28
C THR A 54 -7.74 5.19 -12.08
N LYS A 55 -7.21 6.09 -12.90
CA LYS A 55 -5.95 5.87 -13.64
C LYS A 55 -4.79 5.62 -12.69
N ALA A 56 -4.65 6.39 -11.62
CA ALA A 56 -3.58 6.23 -10.64
C ALA A 56 -3.64 4.88 -9.92
N VAL A 57 -4.85 4.41 -9.56
CA VAL A 57 -5.08 3.06 -9.06
C VAL A 57 -4.66 2.03 -10.12
N GLU A 58 -5.11 2.18 -11.35
CA GLU A 58 -4.79 1.27 -12.45
C GLU A 58 -3.30 1.24 -12.80
N GLU A 59 -2.59 2.34 -12.65
CA GLU A 59 -1.17 2.46 -13.00
C GLU A 59 -0.23 2.11 -11.84
N SER A 60 -0.78 1.81 -10.67
CA SER A 60 -0.03 1.45 -9.46
C SER A 60 -0.16 -0.03 -9.10
N ARG A 61 0.83 -0.59 -8.39
CA ARG A 61 0.79 -1.98 -7.87
C ARG A 61 0.10 -2.08 -6.50
N ARG A 62 0.04 -0.97 -5.77
CA ARG A 62 -0.63 -0.79 -4.48
C ARG A 62 -1.37 0.54 -4.49
N THR A 63 -2.41 0.62 -3.66
CA THR A 63 -3.01 1.90 -3.28
C THR A 63 -2.84 2.06 -1.79
N ILE A 64 -2.11 3.08 -1.36
CA ILE A 64 -1.99 3.46 0.03
C ILE A 64 -3.08 4.49 0.32
N ILE A 65 -3.86 4.26 1.36
CA ILE A 65 -4.88 5.21 1.81
C ILE A 65 -4.44 5.77 3.16
N ILE A 66 -4.25 7.08 3.24
CA ILE A 66 -4.02 7.78 4.50
C ILE A 66 -5.37 8.04 5.13
N LEU A 67 -5.75 7.15 6.05
CA LEU A 67 -7.03 7.17 6.72
C LEU A 67 -6.92 8.08 7.95
N SER A 68 -7.60 9.22 7.88
CA SER A 68 -7.72 10.25 8.90
C SER A 68 -9.17 10.74 8.97
N LEU A 69 -9.53 11.50 10.00
CA LEU A 69 -10.84 12.17 10.03
C LEU A 69 -11.04 13.10 8.82
N ASN A 70 -9.99 13.79 8.38
CA ASN A 70 -10.03 14.62 7.18
C ASN A 70 -10.38 13.79 5.93
N TYR A 71 -9.80 12.60 5.79
CA TYR A 71 -10.10 11.69 4.68
C TYR A 71 -11.55 11.22 4.70
N LEU A 72 -12.05 10.86 5.89
CA LEU A 72 -13.43 10.42 6.07
C LEU A 72 -14.42 11.53 5.71
N GLU A 73 -14.13 12.77 6.06
CA GLU A 73 -15.00 13.91 5.76
C GLU A 73 -14.92 14.37 4.29
N SER A 74 -13.73 14.47 3.72
CA SER A 74 -13.54 15.15 2.42
C SER A 74 -13.55 14.22 1.21
N VAL A 75 -12.92 13.04 1.34
CA VAL A 75 -12.74 12.10 0.22
C VAL A 75 -13.76 10.97 0.30
N TRP A 76 -13.88 10.35 1.47
CA TRP A 76 -14.82 9.24 1.67
C TRP A 76 -16.27 9.69 1.85
N GLY A 77 -16.50 10.88 2.43
CA GLY A 77 -17.83 11.37 2.80
C GLY A 77 -18.80 11.59 1.63
N GLN A 78 -18.31 11.59 0.39
CA GLN A 78 -19.14 11.65 -0.80
C GLN A 78 -19.53 10.23 -1.23
N ILE A 79 -20.80 9.85 -1.03
CA ILE A 79 -21.32 8.49 -1.30
C ILE A 79 -21.00 8.00 -2.72
N GLU A 80 -21.16 8.87 -3.73
CA GLU A 80 -20.86 8.53 -5.12
C GLU A 80 -19.37 8.23 -5.30
N PHE A 81 -18.51 9.00 -4.63
CA PHE A 81 -17.07 8.81 -4.68
C PHE A 81 -16.64 7.53 -3.95
N SER A 82 -17.15 7.27 -2.74
CA SER A 82 -16.77 6.09 -1.95
C SER A 82 -17.12 4.78 -2.65
N THR A 83 -18.32 4.69 -3.23
CA THR A 83 -18.78 3.49 -3.95
C THR A 83 -17.93 3.23 -5.19
N ALA A 84 -17.76 4.24 -6.06
CA ALA A 84 -16.94 4.09 -7.26
C ALA A 84 -15.47 3.80 -6.93
N TYR A 85 -14.94 4.43 -5.88
CA TYR A 85 -13.58 4.23 -5.43
C TYR A 85 -13.35 2.80 -4.92
N LEU A 86 -14.21 2.28 -4.04
CA LEU A 86 -14.10 0.91 -3.55
C LEU A 86 -14.28 -0.14 -4.66
N GLN A 87 -15.20 0.10 -5.59
CA GLN A 87 -15.36 -0.76 -6.77
C GLN A 87 -14.07 -0.79 -7.60
N SER A 88 -13.48 0.37 -7.87
CA SER A 88 -12.19 0.47 -8.57
C SER A 88 -11.08 -0.29 -7.84
N LEU A 89 -11.03 -0.21 -6.50
CA LEU A 89 -10.07 -0.96 -5.70
C LEU A 89 -10.30 -2.49 -5.77
N ALA A 90 -11.55 -2.93 -5.72
CA ALA A 90 -11.92 -4.34 -5.78
C ALA A 90 -11.64 -4.95 -7.16
N ASP A 91 -12.06 -4.28 -8.24
CA ASP A 91 -11.99 -4.80 -9.60
C ASP A 91 -10.55 -4.94 -10.12
N LYS A 92 -9.62 -4.10 -9.63
CA LYS A 92 -8.25 -4.07 -10.14
C LYS A 92 -7.31 -5.05 -9.45
N CYS A 93 -7.79 -5.87 -8.51
CA CYS A 93 -6.98 -6.76 -7.67
C CYS A 93 -5.78 -6.05 -7.02
N ASN A 94 -5.86 -4.72 -6.88
CA ASN A 94 -4.79 -3.91 -6.33
C ASN A 94 -4.87 -4.03 -4.81
N ARG A 95 -3.78 -4.49 -4.19
CA ARG A 95 -3.74 -4.57 -2.72
C ARG A 95 -3.71 -3.15 -2.17
N VAL A 96 -4.79 -2.78 -1.51
CA VAL A 96 -4.91 -1.54 -0.76
C VAL A 96 -4.20 -1.71 0.59
N ILE A 97 -3.54 -0.64 1.04
CA ILE A 97 -2.80 -0.57 2.30
C ILE A 97 -3.34 0.64 3.06
N PRO A 98 -4.28 0.46 3.98
CA PRO A 98 -4.74 1.53 4.84
C PRO A 98 -3.66 1.87 5.87
N ILE A 99 -3.34 3.15 5.98
CA ILE A 99 -2.53 3.72 7.05
C ILE A 99 -3.47 4.56 7.91
N ILE A 100 -3.72 4.12 9.14
CA ILE A 100 -4.43 4.93 10.13
C ILE A 100 -3.43 5.96 10.65
N TYR A 101 -3.57 7.20 10.17
CA TYR A 101 -2.65 8.30 10.49
C TYR A 101 -2.91 8.88 11.89
N GLN A 102 -4.18 8.95 12.27
CA GLN A 102 -4.64 9.46 13.56
C GLN A 102 -5.80 8.60 14.07
N ASP A 103 -6.22 8.80 15.31
CA ASP A 103 -7.45 8.19 15.79
C ASP A 103 -8.63 8.66 14.91
N ILE A 104 -9.30 7.69 14.29
CA ILE A 104 -10.46 7.90 13.42
C ILE A 104 -11.78 7.58 14.14
N GLY A 105 -11.72 7.37 15.46
CA GLY A 105 -12.85 6.96 16.27
C GLY A 105 -13.11 5.45 16.19
N ASP A 106 -14.31 5.08 16.62
CA ASP A 106 -14.75 3.69 16.62
C ASP A 106 -14.96 3.18 15.19
N ILE A 107 -14.21 2.14 14.80
CA ILE A 107 -14.33 1.49 13.50
C ILE A 107 -15.76 0.98 13.26
N GLU A 108 -16.49 0.62 14.32
CA GLU A 108 -17.88 0.17 14.24
C GLU A 108 -18.86 1.27 13.81
N GLN A 109 -18.46 2.55 13.89
CA GLN A 109 -19.27 3.71 13.52
C GLN A 109 -18.89 4.28 12.15
N LEU A 110 -17.90 3.69 11.47
CA LEU A 110 -17.53 4.08 10.12
C LEU A 110 -18.60 3.64 9.10
N ASP A 111 -18.52 4.21 7.91
CA ASP A 111 -19.34 3.77 6.78
C ASP A 111 -19.26 2.25 6.58
N PRO A 112 -20.39 1.54 6.36
CA PRO A 112 -20.42 0.08 6.30
C PRO A 112 -19.45 -0.54 5.30
N GLN A 113 -19.21 0.13 4.17
CA GLN A 113 -18.28 -0.39 3.16
C GLN A 113 -16.83 -0.27 3.65
N LEU A 114 -16.48 0.85 4.27
CA LEU A 114 -15.16 1.06 4.88
C LEU A 114 -14.92 0.11 6.06
N GLN A 115 -15.91 -0.01 6.93
CA GLN A 115 -15.87 -0.91 8.09
C GLN A 115 -15.67 -2.36 7.64
N ALA A 116 -16.44 -2.83 6.66
CA ALA A 116 -16.27 -4.18 6.11
C ALA A 116 -14.88 -4.37 5.49
N TYR A 117 -14.38 -3.34 4.79
CA TYR A 117 -13.04 -3.35 4.23
C TYR A 117 -11.96 -3.48 5.32
N LEU A 118 -12.02 -2.66 6.39
CA LEU A 118 -11.07 -2.70 7.49
C LEU A 118 -11.15 -3.97 8.34
N LYS A 119 -12.34 -4.56 8.49
CA LYS A 119 -12.51 -5.85 9.20
C LYS A 119 -11.92 -7.03 8.44
N THR A 120 -11.83 -6.93 7.12
CA THR A 120 -11.35 -8.03 6.25
C THR A 120 -9.91 -7.85 5.80
N ASN A 121 -9.31 -6.68 6.02
CA ASN A 121 -7.95 -6.36 5.58
C ASN A 121 -7.12 -5.78 6.73
N THR A 122 -5.83 -6.15 6.76
CA THR A 122 -4.87 -5.56 7.69
C THR A 122 -4.61 -4.10 7.34
N TYR A 123 -4.71 -3.21 8.32
CA TYR A 123 -4.24 -1.84 8.26
C TYR A 123 -2.95 -1.67 9.08
N ILE A 124 -2.24 -0.57 8.86
CA ILE A 124 -1.03 -0.19 9.60
C ILE A 124 -1.33 1.11 10.32
N ARG A 125 -0.98 1.22 11.60
CA ARG A 125 -1.12 2.47 12.34
C ARG A 125 0.19 3.25 12.31
N TRP A 126 0.09 4.56 12.14
CA TRP A 126 1.27 5.44 12.12
C TRP A 126 2.03 5.46 13.46
N ASP A 127 1.31 5.30 14.57
CA ASP A 127 1.89 5.23 15.93
C ASP A 127 2.51 3.87 16.27
N ASP A 128 2.53 2.92 15.34
CA ASP A 128 3.15 1.62 15.53
C ASP A 128 4.68 1.75 15.47
N PRO A 129 5.43 1.27 16.49
CA PRO A 129 6.89 1.32 16.48
C PRO A 129 7.54 0.60 15.27
N TRP A 130 6.81 -0.34 14.65
CA TRP A 130 7.24 -1.12 13.49
C TRP A 130 6.57 -0.66 12.20
N PHE A 131 6.05 0.57 12.16
CA PHE A 131 5.31 1.13 11.03
C PHE A 131 6.06 0.93 9.71
N TRP A 132 7.34 1.31 9.66
CA TRP A 132 8.12 1.28 8.43
C TRP A 132 8.44 -0.15 7.97
N GLU A 133 8.73 -1.07 8.88
CA GLU A 133 8.95 -2.48 8.55
C GLU A 133 7.67 -3.13 8.00
N LYS A 134 6.53 -2.87 8.63
CA LYS A 134 5.22 -3.36 8.19
C LYS A 134 4.84 -2.79 6.84
N LEU A 135 5.04 -1.50 6.64
CA LEU A 135 4.74 -0.82 5.38
C LEU A 135 5.65 -1.32 4.26
N HIS A 136 6.96 -1.43 4.51
CA HIS A 136 7.90 -1.99 3.54
C HIS A 136 7.54 -3.43 3.14
N TYR A 137 7.10 -4.26 4.10
CA TYR A 137 6.63 -5.61 3.82
C TYR A 137 5.32 -5.64 2.99
N ALA A 138 4.41 -4.70 3.22
CA ALA A 138 3.17 -4.59 2.45
C ALA A 138 3.39 -4.10 1.01
N MET A 139 4.47 -3.36 0.78
CA MET A 139 4.85 -2.81 -0.53
C MET A 139 5.26 -3.89 -1.55
N PRO A 140 5.21 -3.57 -2.87
CA PRO A 140 5.62 -4.50 -3.91
C PRO A 140 7.09 -4.88 -3.73
N HIS A 141 7.37 -6.16 -3.58
CA HIS A 141 8.76 -6.61 -3.61
C HIS A 141 9.29 -6.50 -5.03
N LYS A 142 10.46 -5.86 -5.20
CA LYS A 142 11.20 -5.88 -6.46
C LYS A 142 11.37 -7.35 -6.82
N ARG A 143 10.74 -7.80 -7.92
CA ARG A 143 10.93 -9.17 -8.39
C ARG A 143 12.42 -9.34 -8.56
N ARG A 144 13.04 -10.17 -7.72
CA ARG A 144 14.39 -10.65 -8.01
C ARG A 144 14.25 -11.29 -9.37
N LEU A 145 14.83 -10.68 -10.41
CA LEU A 145 15.02 -11.37 -11.67
C LEU A 145 15.67 -12.70 -11.26
N LYS A 146 14.97 -13.83 -11.48
CA LYS A 146 15.66 -15.12 -11.43
C LYS A 146 16.78 -14.94 -12.44
N GLY A 147 18.01 -14.88 -11.92
CA GLY A 147 19.16 -14.51 -12.71
C GLY A 147 19.13 -15.25 -14.03
N ILE A 148 19.33 -14.51 -15.10
CA ILE A 148 20.02 -15.07 -16.27
C ILE A 148 21.41 -15.41 -15.72
N PHE A 149 21.52 -16.56 -15.06
CA PHE A 149 22.78 -17.26 -14.99
C PHE A 149 22.97 -17.77 -16.41
N SER A 150 23.74 -17.03 -17.20
CA SER A 150 24.57 -17.66 -18.20
C SER A 150 25.37 -18.73 -17.45
N ALA A 151 24.99 -19.98 -17.62
CA ALA A 151 25.67 -21.10 -17.01
C ALA A 151 27.16 -21.03 -17.40
N PRO A 152 28.10 -20.96 -16.45
CA PRO A 152 29.48 -21.30 -16.76
C PRO A 152 29.48 -22.78 -17.14
N SER A 153 30.14 -23.11 -18.25
CA SER A 153 30.35 -24.48 -18.70
C SER A 153 30.72 -25.39 -17.53
N LEU A 154 30.00 -26.51 -17.38
CA LEU A 154 30.29 -27.57 -16.43
C LEU A 154 31.72 -28.08 -16.66
N ASN A 155 32.63 -27.73 -15.75
CA ASN A 155 33.78 -28.52 -15.34
C ASN A 155 34.37 -27.92 -14.06
N SER A 156 33.83 -28.33 -12.91
CA SER A 156 34.63 -28.70 -11.73
C SER A 156 33.70 -29.04 -10.57
N LEU A 157 33.95 -30.22 -10.01
CA LEU A 157 33.26 -30.83 -8.89
C LEU A 157 33.66 -30.11 -7.60
N GLY A 158 32.70 -29.72 -6.77
CA GLY A 158 32.97 -29.11 -5.46
C GLY A 158 31.72 -28.97 -4.61
N SER A 159 31.56 -29.87 -3.65
CA SER A 159 30.49 -29.97 -2.66
C SER A 159 30.28 -28.72 -1.79
N ALA A 160 29.02 -28.30 -1.54
CA ALA A 160 28.62 -27.70 -0.26
C ALA A 160 27.09 -27.67 -0.05
N LYS A 161 26.73 -27.68 1.24
CA LYS A 161 25.49 -28.13 1.88
C LYS A 161 24.25 -27.21 1.73
N THR A 162 23.10 -27.85 1.95
CA THR A 162 21.73 -27.33 2.13
C THR A 162 21.61 -26.22 3.19
N GLY A 163 20.90 -25.14 2.87
CA GLY A 163 20.43 -24.13 3.84
C GLY A 163 18.90 -24.01 3.81
N GLY A 164 18.25 -24.39 4.90
CA GLY A 164 16.81 -24.41 5.08
C GLY A 164 16.18 -23.00 5.19
N PHE A 165 14.90 -22.94 4.83
CA PHE A 165 14.05 -21.75 4.87
C PHE A 165 13.64 -21.45 6.33
N TYR A 166 14.15 -20.36 6.91
CA TYR A 166 13.64 -19.86 8.20
C TYR A 166 12.35 -19.06 7.94
N ARG A 167 11.22 -19.55 8.48
CA ARG A 167 9.98 -18.77 8.63
C ARG A 167 9.99 -18.08 10.01
N PRO A 168 9.80 -16.76 10.10
CA PRO A 168 9.64 -16.08 11.38
C PRO A 168 8.36 -16.54 12.10
N THR A 169 8.48 -16.77 13.40
CA THR A 169 7.45 -17.35 14.28
C THR A 169 6.24 -16.43 14.54
N TRP A 170 6.32 -15.15 14.19
CA TRP A 170 5.28 -14.14 14.42
C TRP A 170 4.15 -14.11 13.39
N LEU A 171 4.18 -15.01 12.39
CA LEU A 171 3.08 -15.22 11.44
C LEU A 171 1.99 -16.17 11.96
N ARG A 172 2.05 -16.62 13.23
CA ARG A 172 1.19 -17.69 13.76
C ARG A 172 0.22 -17.26 14.87
N THR A 173 0.22 -16.01 15.28
CA THR A 173 -0.70 -15.41 16.27
C THR A 173 -0.99 -14.02 15.73
N ASP A 174 -2.16 -13.71 15.18
CA ASP A 174 -3.42 -13.66 15.91
C ASP A 174 -4.62 -14.15 15.09
N LYS A 175 -5.16 -15.29 15.51
CA LYS A 175 -6.60 -15.57 15.45
C LYS A 175 -7.03 -15.96 16.86
N GLN A 176 -7.30 -14.95 17.68
CA GLN A 176 -8.13 -15.13 18.87
C GLN A 176 -8.92 -13.84 19.12
N LEU A 177 -10.14 -13.81 18.57
CA LEU A 177 -11.27 -13.26 19.29
C LEU A 177 -12.36 -14.34 19.23
N SER A 178 -12.53 -14.99 20.38
CA SER A 178 -13.66 -15.85 20.69
C SER A 178 -14.60 -15.07 21.61
N LEU A 179 -15.90 -15.25 21.31
CA LEU A 179 -17.12 -14.74 21.95
C LEU A 179 -17.61 -13.39 21.42
#